data_AF-A0AA37PHH9-F1
#
_entry.id   AF-A0AA37PHH9-F1
#
_cell.length_a   1.000
_cell.length_b   1.000
_cell.length_c   1.000
_cell.angle_alpha   90.00
_cell.angle_beta   90.00
_cell.angle_gamma   90.00
#
_symmetry.space_group_name_H-M   'P 1'
#
loop_
_entity.id
_entity.type
_entity.pdbx_description
1 polymer ?
#
loop_
_entity_poly.entity_id
_entity_poly.type
_entity_poly.pdbx_seq_one_letter_code
_entity_poly.pdbx_strand_id
1 'polypeptide(L)'
;MAETPLPIIAEGAVDAISMDEGRSTILALDTIKRFSQALETNNATALEGCFYADQAYWKDLLALTYHLRTFRQAGPIAASLIETKNLRGVYHIELDGEARFATVGPTLVSLSSFDGLD
;
A
#
# COMPACT_ATOMS: atom_id res chain seq x y z
N MET A 1 -18.57 -13.06 -6.56
CA MET A 1 -17.26 -12.39 -6.56
C MET A 1 -16.31 -13.30 -5.83
N ALA A 2 -15.16 -13.67 -6.40
CA ALA A 2 -14.22 -14.55 -5.72
C ALA A 2 -13.54 -13.75 -4.60
N GLU A 3 -13.72 -14.17 -3.35
CA GLU A 3 -12.98 -13.65 -2.20
C GLU A 3 -11.49 -13.91 -2.43
N THR A 4 -10.69 -12.86 -2.59
CA THR A 4 -9.23 -13.00 -2.56
C THR A 4 -8.83 -13.10 -1.09
N PRO A 5 -8.21 -14.22 -0.66
CA PRO A 5 -7.76 -14.38 0.70
C PRO A 5 -6.76 -13.28 1.04
N LEU A 6 -6.72 -12.88 2.32
CA LEU A 6 -5.67 -11.99 2.83
C LEU A 6 -4.29 -12.59 2.51
N PRO A 7 -3.28 -11.75 2.23
CA PRO A 7 -1.94 -12.25 1.98
C PRO A 7 -1.45 -13.05 3.19
N ILE A 8 -0.91 -14.23 2.92
CA ILE A 8 -0.33 -15.11 3.92
C ILE A 8 1.08 -14.60 4.21
N ILE A 9 1.27 -14.10 5.43
CA ILE A 9 2.57 -13.70 5.95
C ILE A 9 3.17 -14.90 6.66
N ALA A 10 4.38 -15.31 6.26
CA ALA A 10 5.07 -16.43 6.88
C ALA A 10 5.34 -16.14 8.37
N GLU A 11 5.25 -17.17 9.20
CA GLU A 11 5.53 -17.03 10.63
C GLU A 11 6.98 -16.56 10.83
N GLY A 12 7.17 -15.57 11.70
CA GLY A 12 8.48 -14.93 11.92
C GLY A 12 8.94 -13.95 10.83
N ALA A 13 8.15 -13.71 9.77
CA ALA A 13 8.50 -12.70 8.76
C ALA A 13 8.45 -11.26 9.32
N VAL A 14 7.69 -11.04 10.39
CA VAL A 14 7.63 -9.77 11.12
C VAL A 14 7.81 -10.04 12.60
N ASP A 15 8.82 -9.40 13.20
CA ASP A 15 8.97 -9.35 14.66
C ASP A 15 8.04 -8.28 15.23
N ALA A 16 6.79 -8.66 15.48
CA ALA A 16 5.75 -7.77 15.97
C ALA A 16 6.09 -7.10 17.31
N ILE A 17 6.91 -7.73 18.15
CA ILE A 17 7.31 -7.19 19.46
C ILE A 17 8.25 -6.00 19.29
N SER A 18 9.05 -6.00 18.21
CA SER A 18 9.96 -4.90 17.88
C SER A 18 9.30 -3.71 17.15
N MET A 19 8.03 -3.85 16.76
CA MET A 19 7.30 -2.86 15.96
C MET A 19 6.60 -1.83 16.84
N ASP A 20 7.36 -0.90 17.42
CA ASP A 20 6.82 0.30 18.07
C ASP A 20 6.40 1.37 17.04
N GLU A 21 5.74 2.45 17.51
CA GLU A 21 5.24 3.54 16.66
C GLU A 21 6.37 4.25 15.89
N GLY A 22 7.54 4.43 16.50
CA GLY A 22 8.69 5.08 15.88
C GLY A 22 9.27 4.24 14.75
N ARG A 23 9.49 2.94 15.00
CA ARG A 23 10.00 2.00 13.99
C ARG A 23 9.01 1.82 12.85
N SER A 24 7.72 1.73 13.16
CA SER A 24 6.65 1.62 12.17
C SER A 24 6.63 2.83 11.24
N THR A 25 6.73 4.03 11.79
CA THR A 25 6.80 5.29 11.03
C THR A 25 8.04 5.35 10.15
N ILE A 26 9.21 4.97 10.66
CA ILE A 26 10.45 4.91 9.87
C ILE A 26 10.30 3.96 8.66
N LEU A 27 9.77 2.75 8.87
CA LEU A 27 9.58 1.78 7.81
C LEU A 27 8.54 2.23 6.77
N ALA A 28 7.45 2.85 7.22
CA ALA A 28 6.43 3.41 6.34
C ALA A 28 6.99 4.55 5.49
N LEU A 29 7.71 5.49 6.10
CA LEU A 29 8.36 6.60 5.40
C LEU A 29 9.38 6.12 4.36
N ASP A 30 10.24 5.17 4.72
CA ASP A 30 11.20 4.60 3.78
C ASP A 30 10.51 3.91 2.59
N THR A 31 9.44 3.16 2.86
CA THR A 31 8.67 2.47 1.81
C THR A 31 7.97 3.47 0.89
N ILE A 32 7.30 4.48 1.44
CA ILE A 32 6.60 5.52 0.66
C ILE A 32 7.61 6.35 -0.14
N LYS A 33 8.76 6.68 0.45
CA LYS A 33 9.82 7.40 -0.26
C LYS A 33 10.33 6.60 -1.47
N ARG A 34 10.63 5.31 -1.31
CA ARG A 34 11.04 4.42 -2.41
C ARG A 34 9.95 4.31 -3.48
N PHE A 35 8.70 4.15 -3.07
CA PHE A 35 7.55 4.09 -3.96
C PHE A 35 7.40 5.37 -4.78
N SER A 36 7.38 6.53 -4.13
CA SER A 36 7.24 7.84 -4.78
C SER A 36 8.40 8.11 -5.72
N GLN A 37 9.64 7.84 -5.32
CA GLN A 37 10.80 8.00 -6.19
C GLN A 37 10.73 7.10 -7.44
N ALA A 38 10.29 5.85 -7.29
CA ALA A 38 10.11 4.94 -8.42
C ALA A 38 9.01 5.43 -9.37
N LEU A 39 7.91 5.95 -8.82
CA LEU A 39 6.80 6.51 -9.60
C LEU A 39 7.22 7.79 -10.34
N GLU A 40 7.91 8.72 -9.67
CA GLU A 40 8.44 9.97 -10.24
C GLU A 40 9.36 9.69 -11.44
N THR A 41 10.22 8.68 -11.32
CA THR A 41 11.22 8.31 -12.34
C THR A 41 10.70 7.31 -13.38
N ASN A 42 9.42 6.90 -13.33
CA ASN A 42 8.85 5.86 -14.18
C ASN A 42 9.65 4.53 -14.13
N ASN A 43 10.27 4.22 -13.00
CA ASN A 43 11.08 3.02 -12.83
C ASN A 43 10.19 1.84 -12.41
N ALA A 44 9.67 1.12 -13.41
CA ALA A 44 8.78 -0.02 -13.21
C ALA A 44 9.39 -1.09 -12.29
N THR A 45 10.65 -1.46 -12.50
CA THR A 45 11.33 -2.49 -11.69
C THR A 45 11.46 -2.07 -10.22
N ALA A 46 11.82 -0.80 -9.95
CA ALA A 46 11.87 -0.29 -8.59
C ALA A 46 10.48 -0.27 -7.94
N LEU A 47 9.44 0.09 -8.72
CA LEU A 47 8.06 0.13 -8.24
C LEU A 47 7.51 -1.27 -7.94
N GLU A 48 7.84 -2.26 -8.78
CA GLU A 48 7.53 -3.67 -8.54
C GLU A 48 8.12 -4.17 -7.22
N GLY A 49 9.36 -3.77 -6.92
CA GLY A 49 10.07 -4.12 -5.68
C GLY A 49 9.44 -3.55 -4.40
N CYS A 50 8.47 -2.64 -4.51
CA CYS A 50 7.70 -2.14 -3.36
C CYS A 50 6.55 -3.07 -2.96
N PHE A 51 6.22 -4.08 -3.76
CA PHE A 51 5.12 -5.00 -3.50
C PHE A 51 5.61 -6.35 -3.01
N TYR A 52 4.73 -7.06 -2.30
CA TYR A 52 5.00 -8.45 -1.92
C TYR A 52 4.90 -9.35 -3.15
N ALA A 53 6.04 -9.76 -3.69
CA ALA A 53 6.17 -10.37 -5.02
C ALA A 53 5.13 -11.46 -5.34
N ASP A 54 4.92 -12.40 -4.40
CA ASP A 54 4.08 -13.58 -4.63
C ASP A 54 2.57 -13.31 -4.47
N GLN A 55 2.20 -12.26 -3.73
CA GLN A 55 0.82 -12.02 -3.29
C GLN A 55 0.40 -10.56 -3.51
N ALA A 56 1.07 -9.86 -4.43
CA ALA A 56 0.81 -8.46 -4.73
C ALA A 56 -0.63 -8.30 -5.25
N TYR A 57 -1.37 -7.44 -4.56
CA TYR A 57 -2.75 -7.10 -4.87
C TYR A 57 -2.94 -5.61 -4.69
N TRP A 58 -3.48 -4.95 -5.70
CA TRP A 58 -3.79 -3.53 -5.66
C TRP A 58 -5.20 -3.28 -6.13
N LYS A 59 -5.92 -2.48 -5.36
CA LYS A 59 -7.26 -2.02 -5.69
C LYS A 59 -7.25 -0.51 -5.58
N ASP A 60 -7.35 0.17 -6.73
CA ASP A 60 -7.56 1.60 -6.75
C ASP A 60 -9.01 1.92 -7.08
N LEU A 61 -9.48 3.02 -6.48
CA LEU A 61 -10.69 3.70 -6.87
C LEU A 61 -10.24 5.04 -7.47
N LEU A 62 -10.16 5.11 -8.78
CA LEU A 62 -9.86 6.35 -9.47
C LEU A 62 -11.06 7.28 -9.34
N ALA A 63 -10.99 8.20 -8.37
CA ALA A 63 -12.01 9.19 -8.04
C ALA A 63 -12.51 9.99 -9.26
N LEU A 64 -11.73 10.06 -10.34
CA LEU A 64 -12.07 10.82 -11.54
C LEU A 64 -12.80 10.01 -12.63
N THR A 65 -12.86 8.67 -12.53
CA THR A 65 -13.52 7.83 -13.56
C THR A 65 -14.53 6.83 -13.01
N TYR A 66 -14.70 6.73 -11.68
CA TYR A 66 -15.56 5.73 -11.02
C TYR A 66 -15.25 4.26 -11.38
N HIS A 67 -14.14 3.99 -12.07
CA HIS A 67 -13.70 2.64 -12.36
C HIS A 67 -12.96 2.06 -11.17
N LEU A 68 -13.55 1.03 -10.57
CA LEU A 68 -12.88 0.15 -9.63
C LEU A 68 -11.96 -0.76 -10.44
N ARG A 69 -10.64 -0.59 -10.31
CA ARG A 69 -9.68 -1.48 -10.96
C ARG A 69 -9.06 -2.39 -9.92
N THR A 70 -8.70 -3.58 -10.35
CA THR A 70 -8.05 -4.58 -9.50
C THR A 70 -6.93 -5.20 -10.30
N PHE A 71 -5.73 -5.12 -9.75
CA PHE A 71 -4.51 -5.63 -10.33
C PHE A 71 -3.94 -6.70 -9.42
N ARG A 72 -3.42 -7.76 -10.02
CA ARG A 72 -2.70 -8.84 -9.36
C ARG A 72 -1.29 -8.87 -9.92
N GLN A 73 -0.33 -9.25 -9.09
CA GLN A 73 1.10 -9.29 -9.40
C GLN A 73 1.72 -7.89 -9.49
N ALA A 74 2.98 -7.78 -9.08
CA ALA A 74 3.67 -6.49 -8.97
C ALA A 74 3.79 -5.76 -10.32
N GLY A 75 4.12 -6.48 -11.41
CA GLY A 75 4.30 -5.88 -12.74
C GLY A 75 3.07 -5.16 -13.29
N PRO A 76 1.89 -5.82 -13.38
CA PRO A 76 0.65 -5.16 -13.78
C PRO A 76 0.27 -3.97 -12.89
N ILE A 77 0.53 -4.06 -11.58
CA ILE A 77 0.30 -2.95 -10.65
C ILE A 77 1.20 -1.76 -11.00
N ALA A 78 2.51 -1.99 -11.14
CA ALA A 78 3.49 -0.97 -11.45
C ALA A 78 3.21 -0.27 -12.78
N ALA A 79 2.89 -1.05 -13.83
CA ALA A 79 2.54 -0.52 -15.15
C ALA A 79 1.30 0.38 -15.09
N SER A 80 0.25 -0.06 -14.40
CA SER A 80 -1.00 0.70 -14.22
C SER A 80 -0.79 2.00 -13.44
N LEU A 81 0.04 1.98 -12.39
CA LEU A 81 0.35 3.16 -11.61
C LEU A 81 1.13 4.20 -12.42
N ILE A 82 2.12 3.78 -13.20
CA ILE A 82 2.88 4.67 -14.09
C ILE A 82 1.97 5.27 -15.17
N GLU A 83 1.11 4.45 -15.79
CA GLU A 83 0.12 4.94 -16.75
C GLU A 83 -0.81 5.98 -16.10
N THR A 84 -1.31 5.68 -14.90
CA THR A 84 -2.19 6.58 -14.15
C THR A 84 -1.49 7.89 -13.80
N LYS A 85 -0.25 7.83 -13.34
CA LYS A 85 0.61 8.99 -13.08
C LYS A 85 0.75 9.87 -14.33
N ASN A 86 1.06 9.26 -15.48
CA ASN A 86 1.19 10.00 -16.74
C ASN A 86 -0.13 10.64 -17.20
N LEU A 87 -1.26 9.96 -17.00
CA LEU A 87 -2.59 10.45 -17.39
C LEU A 87 -3.15 11.53 -16.46
N ARG A 88 -2.70 11.57 -15.20
CA ARG A 88 -3.30 12.40 -14.13
C ARG A 88 -2.36 13.42 -13.52
N GLY A 89 -1.06 13.33 -13.78
CA GLY A 89 -0.07 14.23 -13.20
C GLY A 89 0.12 14.06 -11.70
N VAL A 90 -0.23 12.89 -11.13
CA VAL A 90 0.03 12.55 -9.73
C VAL A 90 1.35 11.80 -9.66
N TYR A 91 2.40 12.46 -9.18
CA TYR A 91 3.75 11.92 -9.19
C TYR A 91 4.34 11.71 -7.79
N HIS A 92 3.84 12.42 -6.78
CA HIS A 92 4.37 12.36 -5.42
C HIS A 92 3.31 11.85 -4.43
N ILE A 93 3.72 10.93 -3.56
CA ILE A 93 2.92 10.43 -2.46
C ILE A 93 3.75 10.59 -1.18
N GLU A 94 3.14 11.12 -0.14
CA GLU A 94 3.76 11.29 1.16
C GLU A 94 2.88 10.68 2.26
N LEU A 95 3.52 10.39 3.40
CA LEU A 95 2.82 9.98 4.60
C LEU A 95 2.42 11.23 5.36
N ASP A 96 1.13 11.39 5.64
CA ASP A 96 0.64 12.39 6.59
C ASP A 96 0.41 11.73 7.95
N GLY A 97 1.09 12.22 8.98
CA GLY A 97 1.05 11.68 10.34
C GLY A 97 1.96 10.48 10.62
N GLU A 98 1.64 9.75 11.69
CA GLU A 98 2.42 8.61 12.19
C GLU A 98 1.87 7.28 11.70
N ALA A 99 2.74 6.31 11.43
CA ALA A 99 2.32 4.97 11.04
C ALA A 99 2.19 4.07 12.27
N ARG A 100 1.09 3.32 12.33
CA ARG A 100 0.83 2.33 13.38
C ARG A 100 0.89 0.93 12.81
N PHE A 101 1.64 0.06 13.46
CA PHE A 101 1.62 -1.37 13.15
C PHE A 101 0.39 -2.01 13.78
N ALA A 102 -0.45 -2.66 12.96
CA ALA A 102 -1.62 -3.39 13.40
C ALA A 102 -1.54 -4.84 12.95
N THR A 103 -1.68 -5.78 13.89
CA THR A 103 -1.82 -7.20 13.55
C THR A 103 -3.27 -7.46 13.18
N VAL A 104 -3.54 -7.62 11.88
CA VAL A 104 -4.87 -7.95 11.38
C VAL A 104 -5.04 -9.47 11.41
N GLY A 105 -5.69 -9.97 12.45
CA GLY A 105 -6.15 -11.36 12.49
C GLY A 105 -7.38 -11.60 11.59
N PRO A 106 -7.84 -12.84 11.43
CA PRO A 106 -9.02 -13.17 10.61
C PRO A 106 -10.31 -12.47 11.06
N THR A 107 -10.35 -11.88 12.25
CA THR A 107 -11.39 -10.96 12.72
C THR A 107 -10.93 -9.50 12.58
N LEU A 108 -10.86 -8.98 11.35
CA LEU A 108 -10.68 -7.55 11.14
C LEU A 108 -12.01 -6.82 11.44
N VAL A 109 -12.09 -6.14 12.59
CA VAL A 109 -13.07 -5.07 12.82
C VAL A 109 -12.38 -3.75 12.50
N SER A 110 -12.83 -3.06 11.45
CA SER A 110 -12.33 -1.75 11.06
C SER A 110 -12.71 -0.71 12.14
N LEU A 111 -11.71 0.02 12.65
CA LEU A 111 -11.91 1.20 13.47
C LEU A 111 -11.81 2.43 12.55
N SER A 112 -12.95 2.98 12.13
CA SER A 112 -13.00 4.37 11.66
C SER A 112 -13.08 5.27 12.88
N SER A 113 -12.34 6.39 12.89
CA SER A 113 -12.41 7.37 13.97
C SER A 113 -13.86 7.78 14.21
N PHE A 114 -14.32 7.63 15.45
CA PHE A 114 -15.52 8.29 15.92
C PHE A 114 -15.06 9.68 16.36
N ASP A 115 -15.25 10.67 15.50
CA ASP A 115 -15.21 12.06 15.97
C ASP A 115 -16.35 12.19 16.99
N GLY A 116 -15.96 12.31 18.25
CA GLY A 116 -16.87 12.70 19.31
C GLY A 116 -17.43 14.08 18.98
N LEU A 117 -18.69 14.11 18.55
CA LEU A 117 -19.53 15.29 18.70
C LEU A 117 -19.93 15.37 20.18
N ASP A 118 -19.33 16.33 20.88
CA ASP A 118 -20.05 17.15 21.86
C ASP A 118 -20.03 18.60 21.36
#